data_AF-A0AAW2WCL8-F1
#
_entry.id   AF-A0AAW2WCL8-F1
#
_cell.length_a   1.000
_cell.length_b   1.000
_cell.length_c   1.000
_cell.angle_alpha   90.00
_cell.angle_beta   90.00
_cell.angle_gamma   90.00
#
_symmetry.space_group_name_H-M   'P 1'
#
loop_
_entity.id
_entity.type
_entity.pdbx_description
1 polymer ?
#
loop_
_entity_poly.entity_id
_entity_poly.type
_entity_poly.pdbx_seq_one_letter_code
_entity_poly.pdbx_strand_id
1 'polypeptide(L)'
;MKYQIEGAPEDERQGVPFTDTVMADELPLNCRTPTIAEYDATTDSMEHLSRFENAVLLHRYTDEIKYRVFVTTFARAAQQWFNQLPVGAIENIQEFRSLFLHQFASSRKLRKTELNLFAVL
;
A
#
# COMPACT_ATOMS: atom_id res chain seq x y z
N MET A 1 -43.86 0.70 -5.20
CA MET A 1 -43.09 -0.55 -5.04
C MET A 1 -41.78 -0.20 -4.36
N LYS A 2 -41.55 -0.77 -3.18
CA LYS A 2 -40.31 -0.62 -2.43
C LYS A 2 -39.35 -1.69 -2.94
N TYR A 3 -38.20 -1.28 -3.49
CA TYR A 3 -37.12 -2.24 -3.72
C TYR A 3 -36.44 -2.48 -2.37
N GLN A 4 -36.77 -3.62 -1.78
CA GLN A 4 -35.97 -4.26 -0.74
C GLN A 4 -34.67 -4.67 -1.43
N ILE A 5 -33.56 -4.01 -1.11
CA ILE A 5 -32.24 -4.49 -1.53
C ILE A 5 -31.85 -5.50 -0.46
N GLU A 6 -32.07 -6.77 -0.78
CA GLU A 6 -31.58 -7.91 -0.02
C GLU A 6 -30.06 -7.77 0.09
N GLY A 7 -29.55 -7.72 1.31
CA GLY A 7 -28.13 -7.55 1.59
C GLY A 7 -27.32 -8.63 0.90
N ALA A 8 -26.33 -8.21 0.12
CA ALA A 8 -25.33 -9.14 -0.40
C ALA A 8 -24.68 -9.89 0.79
N PRO A 9 -24.38 -11.19 0.64
CA PRO A 9 -23.76 -11.96 1.71
C PRO A 9 -22.45 -11.28 2.12
N GLU A 10 -22.33 -10.95 3.40
CA GLU A 10 -21.18 -10.23 3.99
C GLU A 10 -19.86 -11.02 3.94
N ASP A 11 -19.86 -12.22 3.32
CA ASP A 11 -18.77 -13.22 3.31
C ASP A 11 -17.92 -13.22 2.03
N GLU A 12 -18.28 -12.45 1.00
CA GLU A 12 -17.45 -12.31 -0.24
C GLU A 12 -16.47 -11.13 -0.20
N ARG A 13 -16.40 -10.41 0.91
CA ARG A 13 -15.24 -9.56 1.19
C ARG A 13 -14.17 -10.46 1.78
N GLN A 14 -13.30 -11.01 0.93
CA GLN A 14 -11.95 -11.38 1.38
C GLN A 14 -11.43 -10.17 2.17
N GLY A 15 -11.45 -10.28 3.51
CA GLY A 15 -11.41 -9.11 4.37
C GLY A 15 -10.16 -8.29 4.05
N VAL A 16 -10.35 -7.00 3.78
CA VAL A 16 -9.20 -6.14 3.50
C VAL A 16 -8.40 -5.95 4.79
N PRO A 17 -7.06 -5.82 4.72
CA PRO A 17 -6.24 -5.56 5.90
C PRO A 17 -6.54 -4.24 6.62
N PHE A 18 -7.36 -3.37 6.01
CA PHE A 18 -7.82 -2.11 6.58
C PHE A 18 -9.02 -2.32 7.51
N THR A 19 -9.06 -1.53 8.60
CA THR A 19 -10.25 -1.45 9.46
C THR A 19 -11.42 -0.78 8.74
N ASP A 20 -12.62 -0.98 9.28
CA ASP A 20 -13.84 -0.32 8.78
C ASP A 20 -13.72 1.20 8.82
N THR A 21 -13.01 1.78 9.80
CA THR A 21 -12.75 3.22 9.89
C THR A 21 -11.98 3.74 8.67
N VAL A 22 -10.97 3.01 8.22
CA VAL A 22 -10.17 3.37 7.03
C VAL A 22 -10.98 3.18 5.75
N MET A 23 -11.89 2.20 5.74
CA MET A 23 -12.76 1.90 4.62
C MET A 23 -14.00 2.82 4.53
N ALA A 24 -14.39 3.44 5.64
CA ALA A 24 -15.55 4.33 5.74
C ALA A 24 -15.33 5.66 5.01
N ASP A 25 -14.09 6.07 4.81
CA ASP A 25 -13.80 7.31 4.09
C ASP A 25 -14.12 7.14 2.60
N GLU A 26 -14.98 8.03 2.09
CA GLU A 26 -15.42 7.98 0.71
C GLU A 26 -14.27 8.40 -0.22
N LEU A 27 -13.91 7.51 -1.15
CA LEU A 27 -12.97 7.89 -2.20
C LEU A 27 -13.64 8.98 -3.04
N PRO A 28 -13.00 10.16 -3.21
CA PRO A 28 -13.55 11.18 -4.09
C PRO A 28 -13.72 10.59 -5.49
N LEU A 29 -14.82 10.93 -6.16
CA LEU A 29 -15.18 10.41 -7.50
C LEU A 29 -14.07 10.64 -8.55
N ASN A 30 -13.17 11.59 -8.32
CA ASN A 30 -12.00 11.90 -9.14
C ASN A 30 -10.68 11.46 -8.48
N CYS A 31 -10.69 10.45 -7.62
CA CYS A 31 -9.47 9.89 -7.02
C CYS A 31 -8.54 9.40 -8.13
N ARG A 32 -7.45 10.15 -8.34
CA ARG A 32 -6.40 9.82 -9.29
C ARG A 32 -5.31 9.07 -8.55
N THR A 33 -5.00 7.87 -9.00
CA THR A 33 -3.76 7.22 -8.60
C THR A 33 -2.59 8.07 -9.08
N PRO A 34 -1.65 8.47 -8.21
CA PRO A 34 -0.47 9.19 -8.63
C PRO A 34 0.31 8.32 -9.63
N THR A 35 0.88 8.94 -10.64
CA THR A 35 1.72 8.26 -11.63
C THR A 35 3.07 7.94 -10.99
N ILE A 36 3.14 6.85 -10.22
CA ILE A 36 4.37 6.32 -9.66
C ILE A 36 4.59 4.88 -10.13
N ALA A 37 5.85 4.46 -10.17
CA ALA A 37 6.19 3.10 -10.53
C ALA A 37 5.63 2.10 -9.52
N GLU A 38 5.31 0.89 -10.00
CA GLU A 38 4.94 -0.21 -9.11
C GLU A 38 6.11 -0.61 -8.20
N TYR A 39 5.79 -1.02 -6.99
CA TYR A 39 6.74 -1.50 -5.99
C TYR A 39 6.62 -3.01 -5.88
N ASP A 40 7.62 -3.73 -6.39
CA ASP A 40 7.68 -5.19 -6.39
C ASP A 40 8.51 -5.78 -5.25
N ALA A 41 8.86 -4.95 -4.25
CA ALA A 41 9.74 -5.25 -3.13
C ALA A 41 11.24 -5.39 -3.44
N THR A 42 11.69 -5.04 -4.66
CA THR A 42 13.13 -5.10 -5.02
C THR A 42 13.85 -3.76 -4.83
N THR A 43 13.12 -2.65 -4.87
CA THR A 43 13.65 -1.29 -4.73
C THR A 43 13.63 -0.81 -3.28
N ASP A 44 14.28 0.32 -3.00
CA ASP A 44 14.33 0.87 -1.64
C ASP A 44 12.92 1.30 -1.19
N SER A 45 12.45 0.70 -0.09
CA SER A 45 11.11 0.93 0.45
C SER A 45 10.90 2.35 0.96
N MET A 46 11.94 2.99 1.52
CA MET A 46 11.88 4.36 2.00
C MET A 46 11.87 5.36 0.85
N GLU A 47 12.65 5.10 -0.20
CA GLU A 47 12.61 5.87 -1.45
C GLU A 47 11.22 5.81 -2.08
N HIS A 48 10.62 4.62 -2.18
CA HIS A 48 9.27 4.45 -2.73
C HIS A 48 8.21 5.21 -1.92
N LEU A 49 8.25 5.07 -0.58
CA LEU A 49 7.35 5.80 0.31
C LEU A 49 7.47 7.32 0.13
N SER A 50 8.70 7.85 0.09
CA SER A 50 8.93 9.29 -0.10
C SER A 50 8.45 9.79 -1.47
N ARG A 51 8.65 9.01 -2.54
CA ARG A 51 8.15 9.36 -3.89
C ARG A 51 6.64 9.39 -3.92
N PHE A 52 5.99 8.42 -3.27
CA PHE A 52 4.54 8.42 -3.14
C PHE A 52 4.03 9.64 -2.38
N GLU A 53 4.60 9.93 -1.20
CA GLU A 53 4.23 11.10 -0.39
C GLU A 53 4.31 12.39 -1.20
N ASN A 54 5.42 12.59 -1.92
CA ASN A 54 5.59 13.75 -2.81
C ASN A 54 4.55 13.79 -3.94
N ALA A 55 4.21 12.64 -4.53
CA ALA A 55 3.25 12.56 -5.61
C ALA A 55 1.83 12.91 -5.13
N VAL A 56 1.47 12.56 -3.89
CA VAL A 56 0.15 12.87 -3.32
C VAL A 56 0.08 14.22 -2.60
N LEU A 57 1.18 14.97 -2.44
CA LEU A 57 1.17 16.33 -1.83
C LEU A 57 0.16 17.28 -2.49
N LEU A 58 -0.01 17.16 -3.81
CA LEU A 58 -0.92 17.99 -4.59
C LEU A 58 -2.37 17.46 -4.60
N HIS A 59 -2.58 16.27 -4.04
CA HIS A 59 -3.88 15.65 -3.93
C HIS A 59 -4.45 15.96 -2.54
N ARG A 60 -5.70 16.46 -2.48
CA ARG A 60 -6.41 16.75 -1.21
C ARG A 60 -6.92 15.47 -0.54
N TYR A 61 -6.08 14.44 -0.48
CA TYR A 61 -6.41 13.15 0.13
C TYR A 61 -6.28 13.24 1.65
N THR A 62 -7.25 12.63 2.33
CA THR A 62 -7.10 12.25 3.74
C THR A 62 -5.98 11.23 3.86
N ASP A 63 -5.49 11.04 5.08
CA ASP A 63 -4.41 10.09 5.31
C ASP A 63 -4.86 8.66 4.98
N GLU A 64 -6.11 8.31 5.29
CA GLU A 64 -6.76 7.04 4.98
C GLU A 64 -6.77 6.76 3.48
N ILE A 65 -7.14 7.76 2.67
CA ILE A 65 -7.15 7.66 1.21
C ILE A 65 -5.74 7.50 0.66
N LYS A 66 -4.75 8.22 1.20
CA LYS A 66 -3.35 8.10 0.74
C LYS A 66 -2.87 6.65 0.81
N TYR A 67 -3.11 5.92 1.89
CA TYR A 67 -2.59 4.54 1.98
C TYR A 67 -3.40 3.53 1.17
N ARG A 68 -4.71 3.74 1.01
CA ARG A 68 -5.52 2.96 0.07
C ARG A 68 -5.01 3.13 -1.36
N VAL A 69 -4.56 4.33 -1.73
CA VAL A 69 -3.92 4.59 -3.03
C VAL A 69 -2.48 4.06 -3.05
N PHE A 70 -1.76 4.07 -1.94
CA PHE A 70 -0.40 3.53 -1.88
C PHE A 70 -0.36 2.03 -2.15
N VAL A 71 -1.30 1.27 -1.59
CA VAL A 71 -1.33 -0.19 -1.80
C VAL A 71 -1.66 -0.57 -3.25
N THR A 72 -2.28 0.32 -4.04
CA THR A 72 -2.46 0.07 -5.49
C THR A 72 -1.15 0.11 -6.25
N THR A 73 -0.07 0.58 -5.62
CA THR A 73 1.27 0.63 -6.23
C THR A 73 2.04 -0.66 -5.96
N PHE A 74 1.53 -1.56 -5.11
CA PHE A 74 2.20 -2.82 -4.83
C PHE A 74 2.03 -3.80 -5.97
N ALA A 75 3.14 -4.45 -6.32
CA ALA A 75 3.18 -5.54 -7.27
C ALA A 75 3.88 -6.76 -6.64
N ARG A 76 3.65 -7.94 -7.23
CA ARG A 76 4.39 -9.18 -6.93
C ARG A 76 4.50 -9.44 -5.42
N ALA A 77 5.73 -9.47 -4.87
CA ALA A 77 5.98 -9.79 -3.47
C ALA A 77 5.36 -8.77 -2.50
N ALA A 78 5.27 -7.50 -2.87
CA ALA A 78 4.61 -6.50 -2.04
C ALA A 78 3.10 -6.71 -1.96
N GLN A 79 2.47 -7.07 -3.08
CA GLN A 79 1.04 -7.37 -3.13
C GLN A 79 0.71 -8.66 -2.37
N GLN A 80 1.55 -9.70 -2.52
CA GLN A 80 1.42 -10.95 -1.77
C GLN A 80 1.52 -10.73 -0.26
N TRP A 81 2.49 -9.92 0.19
CA TRP A 81 2.60 -9.55 1.60
C TRP A 81 1.35 -8.84 2.10
N PHE A 82 0.85 -7.85 1.36
CA PHE A 82 -0.36 -7.12 1.77
C PHE A 82 -1.57 -8.05 1.91
N ASN A 83 -1.76 -8.98 0.97
CA ASN A 83 -2.86 -9.94 1.01
C ASN A 83 -2.73 -10.99 2.13
N GLN A 84 -1.55 -11.13 2.75
CA GLN A 84 -1.31 -12.03 3.89
C GLN A 84 -1.55 -11.35 5.24
N LEU A 85 -1.76 -10.04 5.27
CA LEU A 85 -2.05 -9.33 6.51
C LEU A 85 -3.42 -9.75 7.06
N PRO A 86 -3.57 -9.88 8.39
CA PRO A 86 -4.88 -10.12 8.99
C PRO A 86 -5.87 -9.00 8.65
N VAL A 87 -7.15 -9.37 8.54
CA VAL A 87 -8.25 -8.41 8.35
C VAL A 87 -8.23 -7.41 9.51
N GLY A 88 -8.30 -6.11 9.19
CA GLY A 88 -8.25 -5.05 10.20
C GLY A 88 -6.91 -4.85 10.90
N ALA A 89 -5.81 -5.45 10.42
CA ALA A 89 -4.48 -5.27 11.02
C ALA A 89 -3.94 -3.83 10.93
N ILE A 90 -4.54 -2.99 10.09
CA ILE A 90 -4.13 -1.59 9.88
C ILE A 90 -5.21 -0.68 10.47
N GLU A 91 -5.02 -0.26 11.71
CA GLU A 91 -5.92 0.68 12.40
C GLU A 91 -5.57 2.13 12.09
N ASN A 92 -4.27 2.43 11.91
CA ASN A 92 -3.81 3.78 11.62
C ASN A 92 -2.62 3.82 10.66
N ILE A 93 -2.38 5.04 10.17
CA ILE A 93 -1.29 5.42 9.28
C ILE A 93 0.10 5.03 9.80
N GLN A 94 0.37 5.23 11.09
CA GLN A 94 1.70 5.02 11.65
C GLN A 94 2.02 3.52 11.73
N GLU A 95 1.04 2.70 12.08
CA GLU A 95 1.15 1.24 12.05
C GLU A 95 1.41 0.72 10.65
N PHE A 96 0.67 1.18 9.65
CA PHE A 96 0.90 0.78 8.26
C PHE A 96 2.33 1.08 7.80
N ARG A 97 2.80 2.32 8.04
CA ARG A 97 4.17 2.74 7.67
C ARG A 97 5.22 1.89 8.37
N SER A 98 5.03 1.64 9.66
CA SER A 98 5.93 0.81 10.46
C SER A 98 6.00 -0.62 9.93
N LEU A 99 4.85 -1.26 9.69
CA LEU A 99 4.75 -2.62 9.15
C LEU A 99 5.41 -2.73 7.78
N PHE A 100 5.13 -1.78 6.88
CA PHE A 100 5.73 -1.75 5.55
C PHE A 100 7.26 -1.62 5.60
N LEU A 101 7.77 -0.64 6.35
CA LEU A 101 9.21 -0.41 6.47
C LEU A 101 9.93 -1.56 7.21
N HIS A 102 9.27 -2.19 8.17
CA HIS A 102 9.78 -3.37 8.85
C HIS A 102 9.88 -4.56 7.90
N GLN A 103 8.81 -4.86 7.17
CA GLN A 103 8.77 -5.97 6.20
C GLN A 103 9.85 -5.82 5.13
N PHE A 104 9.98 -4.63 4.55
CA PHE A 104 10.90 -4.38 3.44
C PHE A 104 12.19 -3.67 3.88
N ALA A 105 12.59 -3.85 5.14
CA ALA A 105 13.85 -3.33 5.68
C ALA A 105 15.08 -3.87 4.91
N SER A 106 14.97 -5.03 4.27
CA SER A 106 16.03 -5.70 3.52
C SER A 106 16.19 -5.18 2.09
N SER A 107 15.14 -4.63 1.46
CA SER A 107 15.26 -4.07 0.10
C SER A 107 16.21 -2.87 0.05
N ARG A 108 16.35 -2.16 1.18
CA ARG A 108 17.40 -1.14 1.42
C ARG A 108 18.83 -1.66 1.22
N LYS A 109 19.08 -2.95 1.44
CA LYS A 109 20.43 -3.55 1.38
C LYS A 109 20.82 -4.00 -0.02
N LEU A 110 19.86 -4.29 -0.90
CA LEU A 110 20.14 -4.80 -2.25
C LEU A 110 20.90 -3.78 -3.13
N ARG A 111 20.71 -2.47 -2.88
CA ARG A 111 21.47 -1.39 -3.54
C ARG A 111 22.98 -1.39 -3.26
N LYS A 112 23.50 -2.13 -2.26
CA LYS A 112 24.92 -2.07 -1.85
C LYS A 112 25.76 -3.28 -2.26
N THR A 113 25.18 -4.34 -2.81
CA THR A 113 25.95 -5.57 -3.09
C THR A 113 26.20 -5.83 -4.57
N GLU A 114 25.56 -5.10 -5.49
CA GLU A 114 25.78 -5.31 -6.93
C GLU A 114 27.06 -4.65 -7.49
N LEU A 115 27.77 -3.83 -6.70
CA LEU A 115 29.00 -3.17 -7.15
C LEU A 115 30.31 -3.88 -6.78
N ASN A 116 30.27 -5.07 -6.17
CA ASN A 116 31.47 -5.75 -5.70
C ASN A 116 31.82 -7.07 -6.41
N LEU A 117 31.22 -7.38 -7.57
CA LEU A 117 31.49 -8.64 -8.28
C LEU A 117 32.40 -8.53 -9.53
N PHE A 118 32.98 -7.37 -9.85
CA PHE A 118 33.85 -7.23 -11.03
C PHE A 118 35.24 -6.63 -10.75
N ALA A 119 35.79 -6.79 -9.56
CA ALA A 119 37.16 -6.35 -9.26
C ALA A 119 38.07 -7.51 -8.83
N VAL A 120 38.19 -8.54 -9.68
CA VAL A 120 39.41 -9.37 -9.76
C VAL A 120 39.63 -9.76 -11.22
N LEU A 121 40.40 -8.95 -11.94
CA LEU A 121 41.25 -9.39 -13.05
C LEU A 121 42.67 -8.90 -12.75
#